data_AF-A0A660QJI4-F1
#
_entry.id   AF-A0A660QJI4-F1
#
_cell.length_a   1.000
_cell.length_b   1.000
_cell.length_c   1.000
_cell.angle_alpha   90.00
_cell.angle_beta   90.00
_cell.angle_gamma   90.00
#
_symmetry.space_group_name_H-M   'P 1'
#
loop_
_entity.id
_entity.type
_entity.pdbx_description
1 polymer ?
#
loop_
_entity_poly.entity_id
_entity_poly.type
_entity_poly.pdbx_seq_one_letter_code
_entity_poly.pdbx_strand_id
1 'polypeptide(L)'
;MRKLLMILLVVVAFTIGFSKLKVGFVYVGPVGDAGWTYAHDQGRVYIEKVFGDKIETTYIENVPDGMESYRVIESLAKRGYKVIF
;
A
#
# COMPACT_ATOMS: atom_id res chain seq x y z
N MET A 1 -13.20 -39.74 2.28
CA MET A 1 -12.07 -39.01 2.89
C MET A 1 -11.14 -38.35 1.86
N ARG A 2 -10.59 -39.04 0.85
CA ARG A 2 -9.73 -38.43 -0.19
C ARG A 2 -10.37 -37.26 -0.96
N LYS A 3 -11.64 -37.35 -1.36
CA LYS A 3 -12.36 -36.24 -2.03
C LYS A 3 -12.54 -35.02 -1.12
N LEU A 4 -12.81 -35.24 0.16
CA LEU A 4 -12.95 -34.17 1.16
C LEU A 4 -11.60 -33.48 1.43
N LEU A 5 -10.52 -34.26 1.47
CA LEU A 5 -9.14 -33.76 1.61
C LEU A 5 -8.70 -32.95 0.38
N MET A 6 -9.06 -33.37 -0.83
CA MET A 6 -8.80 -32.61 -2.06
C MET A 6 -9.57 -31.29 -2.11
N ILE A 7 -10.84 -31.28 -1.72
CA ILE A 7 -11.65 -30.04 -1.65
C ILE A 7 -11.05 -29.07 -0.64
N LEU A 8 -10.65 -29.56 0.53
CA LEU A 8 -9.97 -28.74 1.54
C LEU A 8 -8.65 -28.16 1.01
N LEU A 9 -7.85 -28.95 0.29
CA LEU A 9 -6.59 -28.49 -0.29
C LEU A 9 -6.78 -27.41 -1.37
N VAL A 10 -7.83 -27.53 -2.19
CA VAL A 10 -8.18 -26.54 -3.22
C VAL A 10 -8.71 -25.25 -2.60
N VAL A 11 -9.52 -25.33 -1.55
CA VAL A 11 -10.00 -24.15 -0.80
C VAL A 11 -8.83 -23.42 -0.13
N VAL A 12 -7.91 -24.15 0.50
CA VAL A 12 -6.69 -23.56 1.08
C VAL A 12 -5.84 -22.89 -0.01
N ALA A 13 -5.60 -23.55 -1.15
CA ALA A 13 -4.87 -22.96 -2.26
C ALA A 13 -5.54 -21.69 -2.83
N PHE A 14 -6.87 -21.61 -2.82
CA PHE A 14 -7.61 -20.41 -3.22
C PHE A 14 -7.55 -19.29 -2.18
N THR A 15 -7.47 -19.62 -0.88
CA THR A 15 -7.25 -18.62 0.20
C THR A 15 -5.81 -18.10 0.28
N ILE A 16 -4.84 -18.75 -0.38
CA ILE A 16 -3.49 -18.21 -0.60
C ILE A 16 -3.50 -17.11 -1.70
N GLY A 17 -4.69 -16.76 -2.21
CA GLY A 17 -4.91 -15.73 -3.23
C GLY A 17 -4.41 -14.35 -2.80
N PHE A 18 -3.29 -13.95 -3.41
CA PHE A 18 -2.74 -12.59 -3.54
C PHE A 18 -2.67 -11.75 -2.26
N SER A 19 -1.47 -11.69 -1.65
CA SER A 19 -1.20 -10.65 -0.65
C SER A 19 -1.53 -9.27 -1.22
N LYS A 20 -2.16 -8.40 -0.43
CA LYS A 20 -2.53 -7.04 -0.85
C LYS A 20 -1.35 -6.33 -1.51
N LEU A 21 -1.61 -5.62 -2.61
CA LEU A 21 -0.60 -4.76 -3.22
C LEU A 21 -0.29 -3.60 -2.26
N LYS A 22 0.94 -3.54 -1.77
CA LYS A 22 1.39 -2.46 -0.89
C LYS A 22 1.77 -1.22 -1.69
N VAL A 23 1.10 -0.10 -1.41
CA VAL A 23 1.28 1.21 -2.06
C VAL A 23 1.75 2.24 -1.05
N GLY A 24 2.90 2.87 -1.28
CA GLY A 24 3.46 3.91 -0.42
C GLY A 24 3.23 5.30 -0.98
N PHE A 25 3.04 6.27 -0.11
CA PHE A 25 2.93 7.69 -0.45
C PHE A 25 3.92 8.49 0.39
N VAL A 26 4.75 9.31 -0.24
CA VAL A 26 5.76 10.14 0.42
C VAL A 26 5.43 11.61 0.15
N TYR A 27 5.09 12.35 1.21
CA TYR A 27 4.64 13.74 1.11
C TYR A 27 5.68 14.72 1.65
N VAL A 28 5.87 15.83 0.92
CA VAL A 28 6.76 16.92 1.34
C VAL A 28 6.16 17.70 2.51
N GLY A 29 4.85 17.98 2.48
CA GLY A 29 4.12 18.68 3.54
C GLY A 29 3.23 17.76 4.38
N PRO A 30 2.55 18.31 5.41
CA PRO A 30 1.60 17.57 6.24
C PRO A 30 0.24 17.41 5.54
N VAL A 31 -0.50 16.35 5.86
CA VAL A 31 -1.87 16.14 5.32
C VAL A 31 -2.85 17.24 5.74
N GLY A 32 -2.58 17.89 6.88
CA GLY A 32 -3.37 19.00 7.39
C GLY A 32 -3.16 20.35 6.68
N ASP A 33 -2.36 20.42 5.62
CA ASP A 33 -2.05 21.66 4.88
C ASP A 33 -3.26 22.26 4.12
N ALA A 34 -4.35 21.52 3.99
CA ALA A 34 -5.54 21.87 3.20
C ALA A 34 -5.21 22.28 1.74
N GLY A 35 -4.08 21.79 1.22
CA GLY A 35 -3.53 22.17 -0.07
C GLY A 35 -3.09 20.96 -0.88
N TRP A 36 -1.82 20.97 -1.32
CA TRP A 36 -1.28 19.96 -2.22
C TRP A 36 -1.21 18.59 -1.56
N THR A 37 -0.64 18.48 -0.36
CA THR A 37 -0.55 17.17 0.32
C THR A 37 -1.93 16.65 0.66
N TYR A 38 -2.82 17.51 1.15
CA TYR A 38 -4.22 17.13 1.40
C TYR A 38 -4.88 16.53 0.16
N ALA A 39 -4.76 17.16 -1.01
CA ALA A 39 -5.33 16.65 -2.25
C ALA A 39 -4.76 15.28 -2.66
N HIS A 40 -3.45 15.08 -2.50
CA HIS A 40 -2.81 13.78 -2.72
C HIS A 40 -3.31 12.70 -1.74
N ASP A 41 -3.49 13.04 -0.47
CA ASP A 41 -4.04 12.12 0.53
C ASP A 41 -5.51 11.78 0.26
N GLN A 42 -6.32 12.74 -0.21
CA GLN A 42 -7.68 12.44 -0.68
C GLN A 42 -7.67 11.44 -1.85
N GLY A 43 -6.68 11.53 -2.75
CA GLY A 43 -6.44 10.53 -3.78
C GLY A 43 -6.11 9.15 -3.21
N ARG A 44 -5.22 9.07 -2.21
CA ARG A 44 -4.90 7.83 -1.49
C ARG A 44 -6.16 7.22 -0.86
N VAL A 45 -6.95 8.02 -0.14
CA VAL A 45 -8.21 7.58 0.49
C VAL A 45 -9.23 7.12 -0.56
N TYR A 46 -9.29 7.78 -1.71
CA TYR A 46 -10.16 7.37 -2.82
C TYR A 46 -9.79 5.98 -3.36
N ILE A 47 -8.50 5.73 -3.61
CA ILE A 47 -8.07 4.41 -4.13
C ILE A 47 -8.28 3.29 -3.09
N GLU A 48 -8.17 3.58 -1.79
CA GLU A 48 -8.51 2.62 -0.73
C GLU A 48 -9.98 2.20 -0.82
N LYS A 49 -10.89 3.13 -1.10
CA LYS A 49 -12.32 2.84 -1.29
C LYS A 49 -12.57 2.05 -2.58
N VAL A 50 -11.88 2.39 -3.67
CA VAL A 50 -12.09 1.76 -4.99
C VAL A 50 -11.54 0.35 -5.04
N PHE A 51 -10.33 0.12 -4.52
CA PHE A 51 -9.66 -1.17 -4.63
C PHE A 51 -9.85 -2.05 -3.40
N GLY A 52 -10.27 -1.48 -2.27
CA GLY A 52 -10.66 -2.23 -1.07
C GLY A 52 -9.56 -3.16 -0.58
N ASP A 53 -9.90 -4.44 -0.46
CA ASP A 53 -9.02 -5.49 0.04
C ASP A 53 -7.86 -5.84 -0.89
N LYS A 54 -7.83 -5.34 -2.13
CA LYS A 54 -6.75 -5.60 -3.09
C LYS A 54 -5.48 -4.81 -2.81
N ILE A 55 -5.57 -3.70 -2.07
CA ILE A 55 -4.43 -2.84 -1.76
C ILE A 55 -4.29 -2.60 -0.26
N GLU A 56 -3.07 -2.26 0.15
CA GLU A 56 -2.75 -1.72 1.46
C GLU A 56 -1.93 -0.45 1.24
N THR A 57 -2.40 0.69 1.73
CA THR A 57 -1.67 1.95 1.59
C THR A 57 -0.96 2.36 2.87
N THR A 58 0.15 3.07 2.74
CA THR A 58 0.78 3.82 3.84
C THR A 58 1.15 5.20 3.33
N TYR A 59 1.26 6.18 4.22
CA TYR A 59 1.86 7.46 3.89
C TYR A 59 2.92 7.85 4.93
N ILE A 60 3.86 8.69 4.52
CA ILE A 60 4.85 9.35 5.37
C ILE A 60 4.85 10.82 4.96
N GLU A 61 4.61 11.72 5.92
CA GLU A 61 4.54 13.17 5.68
C GLU A 61 5.79 13.90 6.19
N ASN A 62 5.91 15.18 5.81
CA ASN A 62 7.02 16.06 6.17
C ASN A 62 8.39 15.50 5.75
N VAL A 63 8.46 14.85 4.59
CA VAL A 63 9.71 14.29 4.04
C VAL A 63 10.37 15.32 3.14
N PRO A 64 11.54 15.88 3.53
CA PRO A 64 12.23 16.86 2.71
C PRO A 64 12.77 16.24 1.43
N ASP A 65 12.88 17.07 0.40
CA ASP A 65 13.54 16.69 -0.85
C ASP A 65 15.02 16.34 -0.64
N GLY A 66 15.58 15.58 -1.59
CA GLY A 66 16.99 15.20 -1.62
C GLY A 66 17.27 13.85 -0.95
N MET A 67 18.33 13.79 -0.13
CA MET A 67 18.81 12.50 0.39
C MET A 67 17.85 11.85 1.38
N GLU A 68 17.00 12.63 2.05
CA GLU A 68 16.05 12.09 3.02
C GLU A 68 14.89 11.37 2.32
N SER A 69 14.30 11.98 1.28
CA SER A 69 13.29 11.31 0.47
C SER A 69 13.82 10.03 -0.17
N TYR A 70 15.07 10.00 -0.64
CA TYR A 70 15.71 8.78 -1.12
C TYR A 70 15.70 7.66 -0.07
N ARG A 71 16.11 7.93 1.17
CA ARG A 71 16.15 6.92 2.25
C ARG A 71 14.76 6.41 2.61
N VAL A 72 13.77 7.30 2.66
CA VAL A 72 12.37 6.94 2.93
C VAL A 72 11.83 6.03 1.83
N ILE A 73 12.01 6.41 0.56
CA ILE A 73 11.57 5.62 -0.60
C ILE A 73 12.30 4.27 -0.63
N GLU A 74 13.61 4.24 -0.40
CA GLU A 74 14.39 3.00 -0.36
C GLU A 74 13.92 2.05 0.76
N SER A 75 13.62 2.60 1.94
CA SER A 75 13.08 1.84 3.07
C SER A 75 11.72 1.21 2.75
N LEU A 76 10.82 1.97 2.10
CA LEU A 76 9.53 1.44 1.63
C LEU A 76 9.72 0.34 0.59
N ALA A 77 10.62 0.53 -0.38
CA ALA A 77 10.93 -0.49 -1.38
C ALA A 77 11.45 -1.80 -0.73
N LYS A 78 12.39 -1.69 0.24
CA LYS A 78 12.90 -2.83 1.02
C LYS A 78 11.81 -3.54 1.83
N ARG A 79 10.79 -2.81 2.29
CA ARG A 79 9.60 -3.33 2.98
C ARG A 79 8.52 -3.92 2.07
N GLY A 80 8.80 -4.04 0.76
CA GLY A 80 7.94 -4.70 -0.20
C GLY A 80 6.79 -3.84 -0.74
N TYR A 81 6.83 -2.52 -0.56
CA TYR A 81 5.93 -1.62 -1.30
C TYR A 81 6.30 -1.65 -2.78
N LYS A 82 5.35 -2.05 -3.63
CA LYS A 82 5.59 -2.29 -5.07
C LYS A 82 5.21 -1.11 -5.94
N VAL A 83 4.47 -0.16 -5.37
CA VAL A 83 4.15 1.14 -5.96
C VAL A 83 4.44 2.19 -4.89
N ILE A 84 5.19 3.23 -5.23
CA ILE A 84 5.54 4.33 -4.33
C ILE A 84 5.32 5.62 -5.10
N PHE A 85 4.51 6.52 -4.55
CA PHE A 85 4.24 7.86 -5.06
C PHE A 85 4.92 8.92 -4.21
#